data_AF-A0A9W4LTZ3-F1
#
_entry.id   AF-A0A9W4LTZ3-F1
#
_cell.length_a   1.000
_cell.length_b   1.000
_cell.length_c   1.000
_cell.angle_alpha   90.00
_cell.angle_beta   90.00
_cell.angle_gamma   90.00
#
_symmetry.space_group_name_H-M   'P 1'
#
loop_
_entity.id
_entity.type
_entity.pdbx_description
1 polymer ?
#
loop_
_entity_poly.entity_id
_entity_poly.type
_entity_poly.pdbx_seq_one_letter_code
_entity_poly.pdbx_strand_id
1 'polypeptide(L)'
;MTTTTNTLREFVAANAGQLANVDYAKMRGVAKAVYDDPSLLDAFAQDPEATARAINGFEVPEGFHIHIADAQNNFIPPEDEGIFGAEGIDTWGRIETRAGYKTVSLVMCAAPAEH
;
A
#
# COMPACT_ATOMS: atom_id res chain seq x y z
N MET A 1 -24.36 -8.74 -16.26
CA MET A 1 -22.88 -8.69 -16.26
C MET A 1 -22.31 -7.28 -16.44
N THR A 2 -23.13 -6.22 -16.47
CA THR A 2 -22.68 -4.82 -16.66
C THR A 2 -22.34 -4.09 -15.36
N THR A 3 -22.63 -4.67 -14.19
CA THR A 3 -22.50 -3.98 -12.90
C THR A 3 -21.03 -3.97 -12.42
N THR A 4 -20.32 -5.09 -12.51
CA THR A 4 -18.99 -5.25 -11.90
C THR A 4 -17.86 -4.52 -12.64
N THR A 5 -17.92 -4.42 -13.97
CA THR A 5 -16.92 -3.64 -14.73
C THR A 5 -17.07 -2.13 -14.51
N ASN A 6 -18.28 -1.66 -14.18
CA ASN A 6 -18.53 -0.26 -13.88
C ASN A 6 -17.97 0.11 -12.49
N THR A 7 -18.09 -0.76 -11.48
CA THR A 7 -17.56 -0.49 -10.13
C THR A 7 -16.04 -0.41 -10.09
N LEU A 8 -15.34 -1.31 -10.79
CA LEU A 8 -13.87 -1.27 -10.83
C LEU A 8 -13.34 -0.03 -11.55
N ARG A 9 -13.97 0.36 -12.65
CA ARG A 9 -13.61 1.60 -13.38
C ARG A 9 -13.80 2.83 -12.50
N GLU A 10 -14.93 2.90 -11.79
CA GLU A 10 -15.23 3.99 -10.86
C GLU A 10 -14.24 4.02 -9.69
N PHE A 11 -13.91 2.85 -9.13
CA PHE A 11 -12.87 2.71 -8.11
C PHE A 11 -11.52 3.24 -8.59
N VAL A 12 -11.07 2.83 -9.78
CA VAL A 12 -9.79 3.31 -10.32
C VAL A 12 -9.82 4.81 -10.57
N ALA A 13 -10.91 5.33 -11.14
CA ALA A 13 -11.05 6.77 -11.38
C ALA A 13 -11.06 7.60 -10.09
N ALA A 14 -11.75 7.14 -9.04
CA ALA A 14 -11.81 7.81 -7.74
C ALA A 14 -10.43 7.86 -7.05
N ASN A 15 -9.65 6.79 -7.18
CA ASN A 15 -8.36 6.66 -6.52
C ASN A 15 -7.19 7.29 -7.31
N ALA A 16 -7.28 7.33 -8.65
CA ALA A 16 -6.23 7.91 -9.50
C ALA A 16 -5.94 9.39 -9.16
N GLY A 17 -6.98 10.16 -8.83
CA GLY A 17 -6.83 11.55 -8.41
C GLY A 17 -6.10 11.70 -7.07
N GLN A 18 -6.32 10.78 -6.13
CA GLN A 18 -5.59 10.77 -4.86
C GLN A 18 -4.12 10.42 -5.06
N LEU A 19 -3.84 9.39 -5.88
CA LEU A 19 -2.48 8.95 -6.19
C LEU A 19 -1.63 10.06 -6.82
N ALA A 20 -2.22 10.90 -7.66
CA ALA A 20 -1.52 12.03 -8.27
C ALA A 20 -0.97 13.05 -7.25
N ASN A 21 -1.51 13.08 -6.03
CA ASN A 21 -1.11 14.01 -4.97
C ASN A 21 -0.21 13.38 -3.90
N VAL A 22 0.16 12.11 -4.05
CA VAL A 22 1.01 11.41 -3.10
C VAL A 22 2.44 11.94 -3.14
N ASP A 23 3.03 12.15 -1.97
CA ASP A 23 4.45 12.50 -1.85
C ASP A 23 5.32 11.26 -2.04
N TYR A 24 5.60 10.91 -3.29
CA TYR A 24 6.44 9.76 -3.65
C TYR A 24 7.89 9.90 -3.15
N ALA A 25 8.37 11.12 -2.93
CA ALA A 25 9.70 11.34 -2.35
C ALA A 25 9.72 10.90 -0.89
N LYS A 26 8.66 11.22 -0.12
CA LYS A 26 8.48 10.70 1.24
C LYS A 26 8.28 9.20 1.27
N MET A 27 7.50 8.61 0.34
CA MET A 27 7.38 7.15 0.26
C MET A 27 8.75 6.47 0.09
N ARG A 28 9.57 6.97 -0.85
CA ARG A 28 10.95 6.50 -1.02
C ARG A 28 11.79 6.74 0.24
N GLY A 29 11.58 7.85 0.93
CA GLY A 29 12.24 8.19 2.19
C GLY A 29 11.96 7.16 3.29
N VAL A 30 10.72 6.69 3.41
CA VAL A 30 10.34 5.62 4.34
C VAL A 30 11.03 4.31 3.96
N ALA A 31 10.99 3.91 2.68
CA ALA A 31 11.68 2.71 2.21
C ALA A 31 13.20 2.75 2.50
N LYS A 32 13.81 3.92 2.31
CA LYS A 32 15.22 4.14 2.63
C LYS A 32 15.49 4.04 4.14
N ALA A 33 14.65 4.66 4.98
CA ALA A 33 14.81 4.60 6.43
C ALA A 33 14.74 3.16 6.94
N VAL A 34 13.77 2.37 6.47
CA VAL A 34 13.64 0.95 6.83
C VAL A 34 14.81 0.11 6.29
N TYR A 35 15.31 0.39 5.09
CA TYR A 35 16.50 -0.30 4.58
C TYR A 35 17.74 0.00 5.43
N ASP A 36 17.95 1.27 5.81
CA ASP A 36 19.12 1.69 6.58
C ASP A 36 19.02 1.29 8.06
N ASP A 37 17.80 1.17 8.60
CA ASP A 37 17.49 0.72 9.96
C ASP A 37 16.34 -0.31 9.97
N PRO A 38 16.66 -1.61 9.83
CA PRO A 38 15.65 -2.67 9.85
C PRO A 38 14.92 -2.84 11.19
N SER A 39 15.39 -2.22 12.29
CA SER A 39 14.68 -2.30 13.58
C SER A 39 13.33 -1.58 13.55
N LEU A 40 13.13 -0.70 12.57
CA LEU A 40 11.85 -0.02 12.33
C LEU A 40 10.74 -0.97 11.87
N LEU A 41 11.08 -2.19 11.41
CA LEU A 41 10.10 -3.17 10.92
C LEU A 41 9.11 -3.61 11.99
N ASP A 42 9.54 -3.73 13.25
CA ASP A 42 8.65 -4.15 14.35
C ASP A 42 7.58 -3.08 14.64
N ALA A 43 7.98 -1.80 14.64
CA ALA A 43 7.04 -0.69 14.78
C ALA A 43 6.12 -0.58 13.56
N PHE A 44 6.69 -0.73 12.36
CA PHE A 44 5.93 -0.67 11.11
C PHE A 44 4.89 -1.80 11.03
N ALA A 45 5.20 -3.00 11.51
CA ALA A 45 4.25 -4.11 11.54
C ALA A 45 3.07 -3.87 12.51
N GLN A 46 3.27 -3.08 13.56
CA GLN A 46 2.23 -2.76 14.54
C GLN A 46 1.33 -1.61 14.08
N ASP A 47 1.95 -0.53 13.58
CA ASP A 47 1.24 0.66 13.10
C ASP A 47 2.01 1.27 11.92
N PRO A 48 1.72 0.82 10.68
CA PRO A 48 2.40 1.29 9.49
C PRO A 48 2.28 2.80 9.29
N GLU A 49 1.08 3.35 9.50
CA GLU A 49 0.78 4.76 9.26
C GLU A 49 1.49 5.66 10.27
N ALA A 50 1.42 5.33 11.56
CA ALA A 50 2.11 6.09 12.59
C ALA A 50 3.63 6.04 12.40
N THR A 51 4.17 4.87 12.00
CA THR A 51 5.60 4.71 11.74
C THR A 51 6.05 5.53 10.54
N ALA A 52 5.32 5.48 9.42
CA ALA A 52 5.64 6.29 8.24
C ALA A 52 5.56 7.80 8.52
N ARG A 53 4.57 8.22 9.32
CA ARG A 53 4.45 9.61 9.80
C ARG A 53 5.63 10.00 10.69
N ALA A 54 6.07 9.13 11.60
CA ALA A 54 7.19 9.41 12.49
C ALA A 54 8.53 9.53 11.73
N ILE A 55 8.72 8.76 10.65
CA ILE A 55 9.96 8.78 9.86
C ILE A 55 10.18 10.12 9.14
N ASN A 56 9.16 10.61 8.41
CA ASN A 56 9.32 11.81 7.59
C ASN A 56 8.02 12.59 7.33
N GLY A 57 6.99 12.34 8.14
CA GLY A 57 5.67 12.96 7.98
C GLY A 57 4.96 12.52 6.69
N PHE A 58 5.14 11.27 6.26
CA PHE A 58 4.31 10.70 5.20
C PHE A 58 2.89 10.50 5.73
N GLU A 59 1.90 11.00 4.99
CA GLU A 59 0.48 10.82 5.29
C GLU A 59 -0.10 9.86 4.26
N VAL A 60 -0.73 8.79 4.73
CA VAL A 60 -1.41 7.83 3.88
C VAL A 60 -2.75 8.44 3.45
N PRO A 61 -3.07 8.49 2.15
CA PRO A 61 -4.36 8.95 1.68
C PRO A 61 -5.51 8.08 2.24
N GLU A 62 -6.67 8.70 2.44
CA GLU A 62 -7.85 8.00 2.95
C GLU A 62 -8.24 6.82 2.04
N GLY A 63 -8.48 5.64 2.64
CA GLY A 63 -8.85 4.42 1.93
C GLY A 63 -7.66 3.62 1.37
N PHE A 64 -6.43 4.09 1.58
CA PHE A 64 -5.23 3.32 1.32
C PHE A 64 -4.64 2.77 2.61
N HIS A 65 -3.91 1.68 2.48
CA HIS A 65 -3.02 1.16 3.51
C HIS A 65 -1.61 0.97 2.93
N ILE A 66 -0.63 0.73 3.80
CA ILE A 66 0.78 0.63 3.40
C ILE A 66 1.47 -0.61 3.96
N HIS A 67 2.41 -1.14 3.18
CA HIS A 67 3.30 -2.23 3.56
C HIS A 67 4.74 -1.88 3.21
N ILE A 68 5.69 -2.47 3.92
CA ILE A 68 7.05 -2.66 3.42
C ILE A 68 7.09 -3.96 2.62
N ALA A 69 7.55 -3.90 1.38
CA ALA A 69 7.91 -5.10 0.62
C ALA A 69 9.43 -5.28 0.60
N ASP A 70 9.87 -6.50 0.94
CA ASP A 70 11.28 -6.90 0.90
C ASP A 70 11.74 -7.35 -0.51
N ALA A 71 12.97 -7.86 -0.59
CA ALA A 71 13.58 -8.32 -1.83
C ALA A 71 12.86 -9.51 -2.48
N GLN A 72 12.07 -10.24 -1.69
CA GLN A 72 11.29 -11.41 -2.10
C GLN A 72 9.82 -11.06 -2.32
N ASN A 73 9.42 -9.79 -2.19
CA ASN A 73 8.04 -9.31 -2.19
C ASN A 73 7.19 -9.80 -1.01
N ASN A 74 7.80 -10.19 0.11
CA ASN A 74 7.03 -10.40 1.34
C ASN A 74 6.61 -9.04 1.90
N PHE A 75 5.36 -8.93 2.34
CA PHE A 75 4.82 -7.71 2.93
C PHE A 75 4.95 -7.70 4.44
N ILE A 76 5.25 -6.53 4.99
CA ILE A 76 5.26 -6.22 6.42
C ILE A 76 4.40 -4.98 6.65
N PRO A 77 3.29 -5.08 7.39
CA PRO A 77 2.66 -6.33 7.85
C PRO A 77 2.23 -7.21 6.66
N PRO A 78 2.01 -8.52 6.85
CA PRO A 78 1.46 -9.38 5.80
C PRO A 78 0.03 -8.95 5.41
N GLU A 79 -0.38 -9.30 4.20
CA GLU A 79 -1.78 -9.21 3.76
C GLU A 79 -2.50 -10.49 4.21
N ASP A 80 -3.48 -10.37 5.11
CA ASP A 80 -4.20 -11.51 5.71
C ASP A 80 -4.99 -12.31 4.66
N GLU A 81 -5.59 -11.63 3.69
CA GLU A 81 -6.33 -12.24 2.58
C GLU A 81 -5.44 -12.53 1.37
N GLY A 82 -4.15 -12.20 1.44
CA GLY A 82 -3.24 -12.25 0.32
C GLY A 82 -3.46 -11.13 -0.71
N ILE A 83 -2.53 -11.05 -1.67
CA ILE A 83 -2.45 -9.93 -2.61
C ILE A 83 -3.66 -9.85 -3.55
N PHE A 84 -4.40 -10.94 -3.74
CA PHE A 84 -5.57 -11.01 -4.62
C PHE A 84 -6.91 -10.99 -3.86
N GLY A 85 -6.90 -10.67 -2.55
CA GLY A 85 -8.09 -10.73 -1.69
C GLY A 85 -8.56 -12.16 -1.40
N ALA A 86 -9.67 -12.27 -0.67
CA ALA A 86 -10.22 -13.55 -0.23
C ALA A 86 -10.57 -14.52 -1.39
N GLU A 87 -10.34 -15.83 -1.20
CA GLU A 87 -10.58 -16.86 -2.23
C GLU A 87 -12.03 -16.94 -2.75
N GLY A 88 -13.00 -16.40 -2.00
CA GLY A 88 -14.42 -16.47 -2.32
C GLY A 88 -14.95 -15.38 -3.25
N ILE A 89 -14.11 -14.42 -3.68
CA ILE A 89 -14.54 -13.30 -4.49
C ILE A 89 -14.50 -13.64 -5.99
N ASP A 90 -15.63 -13.41 -6.68
CA ASP A 90 -15.76 -13.64 -8.13
C ASP A 90 -15.16 -12.50 -8.97
N THR A 91 -14.93 -11.33 -8.36
CA THR A 91 -14.26 -10.19 -9.00
C THR A 91 -13.40 -9.48 -7.97
N TRP A 92 -12.24 -9.01 -8.42
CA TRP A 92 -11.26 -8.36 -7.57
C TRP A 92 -10.58 -7.22 -8.30
N GLY A 93 -10.17 -6.20 -7.55
CA GLY A 93 -9.35 -5.10 -8.03
C GLY A 93 -8.40 -4.61 -6.97
N ARG A 94 -7.27 -4.03 -7.40
CA ARG A 94 -6.34 -3.34 -6.53
C ARG A 94 -5.59 -2.31 -7.33
N ILE A 95 -5.39 -1.15 -6.72
CA ILE A 95 -4.37 -0.23 -7.20
C ILE A 95 -3.23 -0.27 -6.19
N GLU A 96 -2.03 -0.41 -6.71
CA GLU A 96 -0.81 -0.46 -5.92
C GLU A 96 0.20 0.52 -6.51
N THR A 97 0.82 1.31 -5.65
CA THR A 97 1.98 2.13 -5.99
C THR A 97 3.15 1.74 -5.10
N ARG A 98 4.35 1.72 -5.66
CA ARG A 98 5.56 1.36 -4.92
C ARG A 98 6.64 2.42 -5.12
N ALA A 99 7.25 2.84 -4.02
CA ALA A 99 8.46 3.67 -4.05
C ALA A 99 9.60 2.89 -3.39
N GLY A 100 10.58 2.49 -4.20
CA GLY A 100 11.67 1.62 -3.78
C GLY A 100 12.96 2.34 -3.42
N TYR A 101 13.72 1.74 -2.50
CA TYR A 101 15.12 2.02 -2.26
C TYR A 101 15.89 0.70 -2.10
N LYS A 102 16.78 0.42 -3.06
CA LYS A 102 17.53 -0.84 -3.16
C LYS A 102 16.58 -2.05 -3.16
N THR A 103 16.56 -2.83 -2.09
CA THR A 103 15.81 -4.08 -1.96
C THR A 103 14.57 -3.96 -1.06
N VAL A 104 14.17 -2.74 -0.73
CA VAL A 104 13.00 -2.43 0.10
C VAL A 104 12.12 -1.46 -0.65
N SER A 105 10.80 -1.61 -0.56
CA SER A 105 9.85 -0.59 -1.06
C SER A 105 8.74 -0.34 -0.07
N LEU A 106 8.31 0.93 0.01
CA LEU A 106 7.02 1.25 0.58
C LEU A 106 5.97 1.01 -0.50
N VAL A 107 5.05 0.11 -0.22
CA VAL A 107 3.89 -0.23 -1.02
C VAL A 107 2.70 0.51 -0.43
N MET A 108 1.92 1.17 -1.27
CA MET A 108 0.66 1.79 -0.89
C MET A 108 -0.43 1.28 -1.81
N CYS A 109 -1.48 0.70 -1.22
CA CYS A 109 -2.53 0.02 -1.96
C CYS A 109 -3.92 0.30 -1.40
N ALA A 110 -4.87 0.23 -2.31
CA ALA A 110 -6.29 0.22 -2.02
C ALA A 110 -6.92 -0.90 -2.85
N ALA A 111 -7.89 -1.58 -2.26
CA ALA A 111 -8.79 -2.50 -2.94
C ALA A 111 -10.21 -1.96 -2.80
N PRO A 112 -11.10 -2.17 -3.78
CA PRO A 112 -12.51 -1.87 -3.58
C PRO A 112 -13.00 -2.70 -2.40
N ALA A 113 -13.65 -2.05 -1.45
CA ALA A 113 -14.32 -2.74 -0.37
C ALA A 113 -15.49 -3.54 -0.97
N GLU A 114 -15.27 -4.82 -1.30
CA GLU A 114 -16.34 -5.71 -1.73
C GLU A 114 -16.63 -6.72 -0.61
N HIS A 115 -17.87 -6.65 -0.12
CA HIS A 115 -18.55 -7.67 0.69
C HIS A 115 -19.38 -8.57 -0.22
#